data_AF-A0A3S1G5C2-F1
#
_entry.id   AF-A0A3S1G5C2-F1
#
_cell.length_a   1.000
_cell.length_b   1.000
_cell.length_c   1.000
_cell.angle_alpha   90.00
_cell.angle_beta   90.00
_cell.angle_gamma   90.00
#
_symmetry.space_group_name_H-M   'P 1'
#
loop_
_entity.id
_entity.type
_entity.pdbx_description
1 polymer ?
#
loop_
_entity_poly.entity_id
_entity_poly.type
_entity_poly.pdbx_seq_one_letter_code
_entity_poly.pdbx_strand_id
1 'polypeptide(L)'
;MPKPAVRKFVVQVEEIFHEGGPVRAEPVKRGAVLAVIENPFAGRYVEEITGFMEDLKPLGLEMAQRLLNSLGGDPSKVEGYGKGAIVGGGGELEHGALWHNPGGYAMRELLGGAKAIV
;
A
#
# COMPACT_ATOMS: atom_id res chain seq x y z
N MET A 1 -19.62 -3.36 2.70
CA MET A 1 -19.84 -2.02 2.08
C MET A 1 -19.69 -2.19 0.56
N PRO A 2 -19.82 -1.18 -0.32
CA PRO A 2 -19.52 -1.42 -1.74
C PRO A 2 -18.05 -1.86 -1.91
N LYS A 3 -17.81 -2.79 -2.83
CA LYS A 3 -16.45 -3.21 -3.21
C LYS A 3 -15.63 -1.98 -3.61
N PRO A 4 -14.35 -1.85 -3.20
CA PRO A 4 -13.52 -0.72 -3.59
C PRO A 4 -13.45 -0.57 -5.11
N ALA A 5 -13.96 0.54 -5.63
CA ALA A 5 -13.96 0.84 -7.05
C ALA A 5 -12.64 1.51 -7.43
N VAL A 6 -11.72 0.74 -8.00
CA VAL A 6 -10.40 1.24 -8.40
C VAL A 6 -10.51 2.01 -9.72
N ARG A 7 -10.13 3.28 -9.69
CA ARG A 7 -10.02 4.13 -10.90
C ARG A 7 -8.68 3.94 -11.62
N LYS A 8 -7.59 3.82 -10.86
CA LYS A 8 -6.24 3.57 -11.43
C LYS A 8 -5.28 2.97 -10.40
N PHE A 9 -4.28 2.27 -10.93
CA PHE A 9 -3.06 1.92 -10.21
C PHE A 9 -1.88 2.71 -10.76
N VAL A 10 -0.92 3.03 -9.90
CA VAL A 10 0.40 3.55 -10.29
C VAL A 10 1.44 2.69 -9.59
N VAL A 11 2.43 2.22 -10.33
CA VAL A 11 3.60 1.53 -9.76
C VAL A 11 4.83 2.29 -10.16
N GLN A 12 5.67 2.62 -9.18
CA GLN A 12 6.97 3.26 -9.37
C GLN A 12 8.05 2.37 -8.78
N VAL A 13 9.15 2.22 -9.50
CA VAL A 13 10.37 1.55 -9.04
C VAL A 13 11.53 2.49 -9.29
N GLU A 14 12.32 2.71 -8.26
CA GLU A 14 13.54 3.51 -8.26
C GLU A 14 14.73 2.58 -8.06
N GLU A 15 15.74 2.72 -8.92
CA GLU A 15 17.04 2.05 -8.78
C GLU A 15 18.08 3.09 -8.37
N ILE A 16 18.59 2.96 -7.14
CA ILE A 16 19.45 3.96 -6.50
C ILE A 16 20.88 3.41 -6.46
N PHE A 17 21.76 3.98 -7.28
CA PHE A 17 23.16 3.56 -7.41
C PHE A 17 24.10 4.24 -6.40
N HIS A 18 23.78 5.48 -6.01
CA HIS A 18 24.50 6.25 -4.98
C HIS A 18 23.66 7.45 -4.51
N GLU A 19 24.00 7.99 -3.32
CA GLU A 19 23.49 9.26 -2.80
C GLU A 19 24.67 10.11 -2.30
N GLY A 20 25.59 10.44 -3.21
CA GLY A 20 26.82 11.19 -2.91
C GLY A 20 28.01 10.37 -2.39
N GLY A 21 27.83 9.06 -2.16
CA GLY A 21 28.91 8.11 -1.85
C GLY A 21 29.42 7.30 -3.06
N PRO A 22 30.23 6.26 -2.85
CA PRO A 22 30.67 5.34 -3.90
C PRO A 22 29.52 4.66 -4.63
N VAL A 23 29.63 4.51 -5.94
CA VAL A 23 28.62 3.88 -6.81
C VAL A 23 28.58 2.37 -6.59
N ARG A 24 27.37 1.80 -6.42
CA ARG A 24 27.16 0.36 -6.30
C ARG A 24 27.09 -0.30 -7.68
N ALA A 25 27.58 -1.54 -7.79
CA ALA A 25 27.36 -2.37 -8.98
C ALA A 25 25.90 -2.83 -9.07
N GLU A 26 25.29 -3.16 -7.94
CA GLU A 26 23.87 -3.51 -7.81
C GLU A 26 23.13 -2.39 -7.07
N PRO A 27 22.11 -1.75 -7.68
CA PRO A 27 21.40 -0.64 -7.06
C PRO A 27 20.50 -1.11 -5.92
N VAL A 28 20.27 -0.24 -4.94
CA VAL A 28 19.16 -0.41 -4.01
C VAL A 28 17.87 -0.13 -4.75
N LYS A 29 16.89 -1.03 -4.65
CA LYS A 29 15.57 -0.83 -5.25
C LYS A 29 14.58 -0.34 -4.21
N ARG A 30 13.85 0.72 -4.53
CA ARG A 30 12.68 1.17 -3.77
C ARG A 30 11.48 1.19 -4.70
N GLY A 31 10.34 0.70 -4.24
CA GLY A 31 9.12 0.75 -5.02
C GLY A 31 7.92 1.21 -4.22
N ALA A 32 6.94 1.77 -4.93
CA ALA A 32 5.66 2.16 -4.39
C ALA A 32 4.54 1.74 -5.34
N VAL A 33 3.45 1.25 -4.77
CA VAL A 33 2.19 0.99 -5.48
C VAL A 33 1.11 1.87 -4.87
N LEU A 34 0.35 2.54 -5.73
CA LEU A 34 -0.76 3.40 -5.34
C LEU A 34 -2.01 2.93 -6.05
N ALA A 35 -3.13 2.85 -5.32
CA ALA A 35 -4.46 2.67 -5.89
C ALA A 35 -5.28 3.92 -5.59
N VAL A 36 -5.96 4.44 -6.62
CA VAL A 36 -6.95 5.51 -6.41
C VAL A 36 -8.33 4.89 -6.49
N ILE A 37 -9.06 4.95 -5.38
CA ILE A 37 -10.41 4.40 -5.26
C ILE A 37 -11.44 5.50 -5.02
N GLU A 38 -12.69 5.23 -5.35
CA GLU A 38 -13.82 6.02 -4.88
C GLU A 38 -13.96 5.92 -3.36
N ASN A 39 -14.18 7.06 -2.68
CA ASN A 39 -14.49 7.08 -1.26
C ASN A 39 -16.01 7.02 -1.08
N PRO A 40 -16.58 5.91 -0.58
CA PRO A 40 -18.03 5.75 -0.44
C PRO A 40 -18.63 6.68 0.62
N PHE A 41 -17.81 7.31 1.46
CA PHE A 41 -18.21 8.18 2.57
C PHE A 41 -18.09 9.67 2.25
N ALA A 42 -17.52 10.03 1.09
CA ALA A 42 -17.26 11.44 0.78
C ALA A 42 -18.53 12.30 0.81
N GLY A 43 -18.40 13.52 1.34
CA GLY A 43 -19.45 14.54 1.38
C GLY A 43 -20.48 14.38 2.49
N ARG A 44 -20.32 13.39 3.39
CA ARG A 44 -21.22 13.20 4.54
C ARG A 44 -20.50 12.51 5.70
N TYR A 45 -21.01 12.72 6.90
CA TYR A 45 -20.62 11.94 8.06
C TYR A 45 -21.27 10.55 8.02
N VAL A 46 -20.50 9.52 8.35
CA VAL A 46 -21.01 8.15 8.53
C VAL A 46 -20.43 7.63 9.85
N GLU A 47 -21.31 7.27 10.79
CA GLU A 47 -20.92 6.82 12.12
C GLU A 47 -20.12 5.51 12.07
N GLU A 48 -20.58 4.54 11.28
CA GLU A 48 -19.98 3.20 11.19
C GLU A 48 -19.28 2.98 9.85
N ILE A 49 -17.95 3.15 9.84
CA ILE A 49 -17.11 2.99 8.64
C ILE A 49 -16.19 1.76 8.69
N THR A 50 -16.06 1.12 9.86
CA THR A 50 -15.05 0.08 10.14
C THR A 50 -15.20 -1.15 9.25
N GLY A 51 -16.42 -1.48 8.82
CA GLY A 51 -16.69 -2.59 7.90
C GLY A 51 -15.96 -2.47 6.56
N PHE A 52 -15.58 -1.26 6.12
CA PHE A 52 -14.83 -1.06 4.89
C PHE A 52 -13.37 -1.55 4.97
N MET A 53 -12.82 -1.78 6.18
CA MET A 53 -11.50 -2.40 6.33
C MET A 53 -11.44 -3.80 5.72
N GLU A 54 -12.49 -4.60 5.91
CA GLU A 54 -12.58 -5.95 5.34
C GLU A 54 -12.65 -5.91 3.82
N ASP A 55 -13.45 -4.97 3.28
CA ASP A 55 -13.57 -4.75 1.85
C ASP A 55 -12.25 -4.27 1.20
N LEU A 56 -11.38 -3.61 1.96
CA LEU A 56 -10.06 -3.15 1.52
C LEU A 56 -8.98 -4.25 1.54
N LYS A 57 -9.15 -5.36 2.28
CA LYS A 57 -8.12 -6.42 2.38
C LYS A 57 -7.73 -7.03 1.02
N PRO A 58 -8.68 -7.41 0.14
CA PRO A 58 -8.32 -7.94 -1.18
C PRO A 58 -7.52 -6.95 -2.03
N LEU A 59 -7.86 -5.66 -1.94
CA LEU A 59 -7.11 -4.59 -2.63
C LEU A 59 -5.70 -4.45 -2.07
N GLY A 60 -5.53 -4.51 -0.75
CA GLY A 60 -4.21 -4.50 -0.10
C GLY A 60 -3.31 -5.63 -0.60
N LEU A 61 -3.83 -6.85 -0.68
CA LEU A 61 -3.11 -8.01 -1.21
C LEU A 61 -2.74 -7.85 -2.68
N GLU A 62 -3.68 -7.39 -3.50
CA GLU A 62 -3.43 -7.11 -4.93
C GLU A 62 -2.31 -6.08 -5.10
N MET A 63 -2.36 -4.98 -4.34
CA MET A 63 -1.34 -3.94 -4.37
C MET A 63 0.03 -4.50 -3.98
N ALA A 64 0.12 -5.19 -2.84
CA ALA A 64 1.38 -5.73 -2.35
C ALA A 64 1.98 -6.77 -3.33
N GLN A 65 1.16 -7.61 -3.97
CA GLN A 65 1.62 -8.53 -5.01
C GLN A 65 2.14 -7.80 -6.25
N ARG A 66 1.44 -6.75 -6.72
CA ARG A 66 1.89 -5.92 -7.86
C ARG A 66 3.26 -5.29 -7.56
N LEU A 67 3.44 -4.78 -6.35
CA LEU A 67 4.72 -4.19 -5.93
C LEU A 67 5.83 -5.24 -5.87
N LEU A 68 5.57 -6.38 -5.22
CA LEU A 68 6.55 -7.48 -5.14
C LEU A 68 7.00 -7.93 -6.53
N ASN A 69 6.05 -8.15 -7.45
CA ASN A 69 6.35 -8.54 -8.83
C ASN A 69 7.20 -7.48 -9.56
N SER A 70 6.91 -6.20 -9.33
CA SER A 70 7.66 -5.09 -9.95
C SER A 70 9.07 -4.93 -9.38
N LEU A 71 9.30 -5.44 -8.17
CA LEU A 71 10.63 -5.50 -7.52
C LEU A 71 11.40 -6.79 -7.85
N GLY A 72 10.85 -7.68 -8.68
CA GLY A 72 11.49 -8.92 -9.12
C GLY A 72 10.87 -10.21 -8.59
N GLY A 73 9.83 -10.12 -7.74
CA GLY A 73 9.00 -11.26 -7.36
C GLY A 73 9.51 -12.13 -6.20
N ASP A 74 10.72 -11.90 -5.71
CA ASP A 74 11.31 -12.65 -4.60
C ASP A 74 11.06 -11.94 -3.24
N PRO A 75 10.17 -12.45 -2.38
CA PRO A 75 9.87 -11.81 -1.10
C PRO A 75 11.06 -11.82 -0.13
N SER A 76 12.03 -12.74 -0.31
CA SER A 76 13.23 -12.80 0.55
C SER A 76 14.19 -11.61 0.35
N LYS A 77 14.01 -10.86 -0.75
CA LYS A 77 14.78 -9.64 -1.07
C LYS A 77 14.18 -8.36 -0.48
N VAL A 78 13.00 -8.44 0.14
CA VAL A 78 12.34 -7.27 0.70
C VAL A 78 12.82 -7.04 2.13
N GLU A 79 13.57 -5.95 2.32
CA GLU A 79 14.17 -5.60 3.62
C GLU A 79 13.39 -4.50 4.36
N GLY A 80 12.53 -3.77 3.65
CA GLY A 80 11.76 -2.67 4.23
C GLY A 80 10.42 -2.49 3.52
N TYR A 81 9.43 -2.02 4.27
CA TYR A 81 8.08 -1.80 3.80
C TYR A 81 7.42 -0.63 4.55
N GLY A 82 6.34 -0.12 3.99
CA GLY A 82 5.55 0.94 4.60
C GLY A 82 4.20 1.08 3.92
N LYS A 83 3.29 1.79 4.57
CA LYS A 83 1.95 2.08 4.05
C LYS A 83 1.62 3.55 4.23
N GLY A 84 0.72 4.04 3.39
CA GLY A 84 0.18 5.38 3.50
C GLY A 84 -1.19 5.45 2.84
N ALA A 85 -1.99 6.41 3.27
CA ALA A 85 -3.28 6.74 2.68
C ALA A 85 -3.37 8.27 2.54
N ILE A 86 -3.96 8.72 1.44
CA ILE A 86 -4.27 10.13 1.20
C ILE A 86 -5.76 10.20 0.90
N VAL A 87 -6.49 10.97 1.70
CA VAL A 87 -7.93 11.15 1.55
C VAL A 87 -8.19 12.45 0.78
N GLY A 88 -9.10 12.42 -0.18
CA GLY A 88 -9.52 13.63 -0.90
C GLY A 88 -10.27 14.60 0.02
N GLY A 89 -10.29 15.89 -0.32
CA GLY A 89 -10.84 16.95 0.55
C GLY A 89 -12.33 16.85 0.89
N GLY A 90 -13.08 15.95 0.25
CA GLY A 90 -14.47 15.62 0.62
C GLY A 90 -14.60 14.50 1.66
N GLY A 91 -13.50 13.98 2.20
CA GLY A 91 -13.51 12.93 3.23
C GLY A 91 -12.89 13.38 4.55
N GLU A 92 -12.81 12.44 5.49
CA GLU A 92 -12.31 12.61 6.85
C GLU A 92 -11.04 11.76 7.06
N LEU A 93 -10.25 12.09 8.09
CA LEU A 93 -8.98 11.41 8.39
C LEU A 93 -9.19 9.92 8.68
N GLU A 94 -10.31 9.60 9.32
CA GLU A 94 -10.76 8.26 9.69
C GLU A 94 -10.88 7.35 8.46
N HIS A 95 -11.25 7.88 7.29
CA HIS A 95 -11.28 7.09 6.05
C HIS A 95 -9.89 6.59 5.64
N GLY A 96 -8.84 7.38 5.91
CA GLY A 96 -7.46 6.97 5.71
C GLY A 96 -6.98 6.00 6.78
N ALA A 97 -7.46 6.16 8.03
CA ALA A 97 -7.12 5.28 9.13
C ALA A 97 -7.56 3.82 8.89
N LEU A 98 -8.62 3.61 8.11
CA LEU A 98 -9.05 2.28 7.65
C LEU A 98 -7.95 1.51 6.91
N TRP A 99 -6.90 2.17 6.40
CA TRP A 99 -5.79 1.51 5.71
C TRP A 99 -4.79 0.82 6.65
N HIS A 100 -4.79 1.14 7.95
CA HIS A 100 -3.81 0.59 8.89
C HIS A 100 -3.80 -0.95 8.93
N ASN A 101 -4.99 -1.55 8.99
CA ASN A 101 -5.14 -3.01 9.03
C ASN A 101 -4.92 -3.65 7.63
N PRO A 102 -5.74 -3.38 6.59
CA PRO A 102 -5.62 -4.03 5.28
C PRO A 102 -4.27 -3.76 4.60
N GLY A 103 -3.73 -2.55 4.71
CA GLY A 103 -2.43 -2.23 4.13
C GLY A 103 -1.28 -2.93 4.84
N GLY A 104 -1.33 -3.04 6.17
CA GLY A 104 -0.28 -3.68 6.95
C GLY A 104 -0.31 -5.22 6.88
N TYR A 105 -1.50 -5.79 7.02
CA TYR A 105 -1.70 -7.24 6.99
C TYR A 105 -1.25 -7.85 5.64
N ALA A 106 -1.70 -7.26 4.53
CA ALA A 106 -1.40 -7.76 3.19
C ALA A 106 0.10 -7.89 2.91
N MET A 107 0.90 -6.88 3.30
CA MET A 107 2.35 -6.95 3.12
C MET A 107 3.00 -7.98 4.03
N ARG A 108 2.58 -8.06 5.29
CA ARG A 108 3.17 -9.03 6.25
C ARG A 108 2.86 -10.47 5.88
N GLU A 109 1.68 -10.74 5.34
CA GLU A 109 1.28 -12.06 4.86
C GLU A 109 2.16 -12.50 3.68
N LEU A 110 2.33 -11.65 2.66
CA LEU A 110 3.18 -11.95 1.49
C LEU A 110 4.66 -12.13 1.84
N LEU A 111 5.14 -11.44 2.88
CA LEU A 111 6.53 -11.52 3.35
C LEU A 111 6.77 -12.64 4.36
N GLY A 112 5.89 -13.65 4.43
CA GLY A 112 6.08 -14.82 5.28
C GLY A 112 5.93 -14.56 6.77
N GLY A 113 5.07 -13.60 7.16
CA GLY A 113 4.75 -13.34 8.57
C GLY A 113 5.75 -12.41 9.27
N ALA A 114 6.20 -11.37 8.57
CA ALA A 114 7.10 -10.37 9.14
C ALA A 114 6.59 -9.84 10.50
N LYS A 115 7.50 -9.78 11.49
CA LYS A 115 7.16 -9.44 12.89
C LYS A 115 7.13 -7.94 13.17
N ALA A 116 7.86 -7.14 12.39
CA ALA A 116 7.84 -5.70 12.55
C ALA A 116 6.47 -5.12 12.18
N ILE A 117 6.10 -4.03 12.85
CA ILE A 117 4.91 -3.28 12.50
C ILE A 117 5.14 -2.55 11.19
N VAL A 118 4.10 -2.51 10.36
CA VAL A 118 4.03 -1.68 9.15
C VAL A 118 3.46 -0.32 9.51
#